data_AF-A0A8J6UQN4-F1
#
_entry.id   AF-A0A8J6UQN4-F1
#
_cell.length_a   1.000
_cell.length_b   1.000
_cell.length_c   1.000
_cell.angle_alpha   90.00
_cell.angle_beta   90.00
_cell.angle_gamma   90.00
#
_symmetry.space_group_name_H-M   'P 1'
#
loop_
_entity.id
_entity.type
_entity.pdbx_description
1 polymer ?
#
loop_
_entity_poly.entity_id
_entity_poly.type
_entity_poly.pdbx_seq_one_letter_code
_entity_poly.pdbx_strand_id
1 'polypeptide(L)'
;MNVYIEQCENYDGSSIDHVVSSWRSVFSDAIKPGDTVVLKPNWIAETHRYNEGEWLQVVTHPRIIEAVLKVVLELLQGKGKVTITDGPMTGSSWKKLMEIMQPERWIEMGKSANIDVAVLDLRDHEWTIKGDIIVERKELQGDPLGSVVCDLSSRSEFVGKEIGKLGFFGADYNQQETNEAHSGGKHLYKVSRTVLEADVFINLPKLKTHKKSGVTCSLKNLVGINTYKNWLPHHTGGSPNEGGDQFPEKSIRSFAEGRSTRALYDFLAKNPHMGKFFITLKKFGKFVFGDTRKTIRSGSWFGNDTLWRMVLDLNKILFYANTDGSLRADVPASRKKYISLVDAVISGDGNGPDAPDRKDTGLLIIGTDPVSVDCVCAKLMGFDWQKIPITKNSFAVKNFAFIDGAYEDIQVESTIDRFNNLLCKIKDEDSFCFEPSVGWKGHVESPFRMDQ
;
A
#
# COMPACT_ATOMS: atom_id res chain seq x y z
N MET A 1 -2.42 -1.15 22.83
CA MET A 1 -2.73 -1.41 21.40
C MET A 1 -2.21 -2.80 21.10
N ASN A 2 -3.09 -3.76 20.82
CA ASN A 2 -2.68 -5.18 20.74
C ASN A 2 -2.51 -5.61 19.29
N VAL A 3 -1.41 -6.28 19.01
CA VAL A 3 -1.12 -6.94 17.72
C VAL A 3 -0.84 -8.41 18.01
N TYR A 4 -1.54 -9.29 17.32
CA TYR A 4 -1.42 -10.73 17.50
C TYR A 4 -0.55 -11.32 16.40
N ILE A 5 0.34 -12.25 16.76
CA ILE A 5 1.19 -12.99 15.81
C ILE A 5 1.01 -14.48 16.04
N GLU A 6 0.77 -15.22 14.97
CA GLU A 6 0.70 -16.68 15.02
C GLU A 6 1.59 -17.29 13.93
N GLN A 7 2.16 -18.45 14.25
CA GLN A 7 2.92 -19.25 13.30
C GLN A 7 1.98 -19.84 12.24
N CYS A 8 2.33 -19.66 10.97
CA CYS A 8 1.63 -20.26 9.83
C CYS A 8 2.66 -20.53 8.71
N GLU A 9 3.21 -21.74 8.68
CA GLU A 9 4.39 -22.06 7.86
C GLU A 9 4.11 -22.10 6.34
N ASN A 10 2.85 -22.32 5.95
CA ASN A 10 2.48 -22.51 4.55
C ASN A 10 1.02 -22.13 4.32
N TYR A 11 0.60 -22.15 3.04
CA TYR A 11 -0.77 -21.83 2.67
C TYR A 11 -1.74 -23.03 2.73
N ASP A 12 -1.47 -24.05 3.54
CA ASP A 12 -2.41 -25.15 3.76
C ASP A 12 -3.72 -24.63 4.35
N GLY A 13 -4.84 -25.16 3.84
CA GLY A 13 -6.16 -24.66 4.17
C GLY A 13 -6.53 -24.85 5.64
N SER A 14 -6.11 -25.96 6.26
CA SER A 14 -6.43 -26.26 7.65
C SER A 14 -5.64 -25.38 8.63
N SER A 15 -4.36 -25.12 8.32
CA SER A 15 -3.48 -24.26 9.12
C SER A 15 -3.98 -22.81 9.14
N ILE A 16 -4.27 -22.25 7.96
CA ILE A 16 -4.76 -20.87 7.87
C ILE A 16 -6.13 -20.73 8.52
N ASP A 17 -7.06 -21.64 8.25
CA ASP A 17 -8.40 -21.55 8.84
C ASP A 17 -8.32 -21.63 10.37
N HIS A 18 -7.43 -22.47 10.92
CA HIS A 18 -7.21 -22.56 12.36
C HIS A 18 -6.71 -21.25 12.97
N VAL A 19 -5.65 -20.66 12.38
CA VAL A 19 -5.08 -19.39 12.88
C VAL A 19 -6.07 -18.24 12.74
N VAL A 20 -6.74 -18.09 11.60
CA VAL A 20 -7.70 -16.99 11.40
C VAL A 20 -8.91 -17.15 12.32
N SER A 21 -9.35 -18.39 12.58
CA SER A 21 -10.46 -18.66 13.49
C SER A 21 -10.09 -18.47 14.97
N SER A 22 -8.83 -18.66 15.37
CA SER A 22 -8.41 -18.40 16.76
C SER A 22 -8.54 -16.91 17.13
N TRP A 23 -8.43 -16.01 16.14
CA TRP A 23 -8.63 -14.58 16.29
C TRP A 23 -10.07 -14.11 16.07
N ARG A 24 -11.04 -15.02 16.12
CA ARG A 24 -12.47 -14.71 15.92
C ARG A 24 -12.95 -13.51 16.75
N SER A 25 -12.45 -13.33 17.97
CA SER A 25 -12.79 -12.19 18.84
C SER A 25 -12.48 -10.84 18.19
N VAL A 26 -11.32 -10.71 17.55
CA VAL A 26 -10.89 -9.48 16.83
C VAL A 26 -11.90 -9.11 15.75
N PHE A 27 -12.45 -10.11 15.05
CA PHE A 27 -13.48 -9.90 14.03
C PHE A 27 -14.86 -9.60 14.65
N SER A 28 -15.28 -10.34 15.67
CA SER A 28 -16.60 -10.17 16.29
C SER A 28 -16.77 -8.85 17.03
N ASP A 29 -15.68 -8.23 17.48
CA ASP A 29 -15.71 -6.91 18.12
C ASP A 29 -16.00 -5.78 17.12
N ALA A 30 -15.73 -6.01 15.83
CA ALA A 30 -15.93 -5.04 14.76
C ALA A 30 -17.16 -5.31 13.89
N ILE A 31 -17.52 -6.58 13.67
CA ILE A 31 -18.53 -7.00 12.69
C ILE A 31 -19.82 -7.43 13.38
N LYS A 32 -20.96 -6.98 12.85
CA LYS A 32 -22.30 -7.33 13.30
C LYS A 32 -23.18 -7.80 12.12
N PRO A 33 -24.21 -8.62 12.38
CA PRO A 33 -25.18 -8.96 11.36
C PRO A 33 -25.81 -7.72 10.73
N GLY A 34 -25.79 -7.64 9.39
CA GLY A 34 -26.29 -6.51 8.62
C GLY A 34 -25.22 -5.55 8.10
N ASP A 35 -23.97 -5.63 8.60
CA ASP A 35 -22.88 -4.76 8.16
C ASP A 35 -22.51 -4.99 6.69
N THR A 36 -22.06 -3.91 6.04
CA THR A 36 -21.35 -3.98 4.77
C THR A 36 -19.85 -4.03 5.05
N VAL A 37 -19.19 -5.11 4.62
CA VAL A 37 -17.78 -5.38 4.91
C VAL A 37 -16.94 -5.33 3.64
N VAL A 38 -15.82 -4.60 3.67
CA VAL A 38 -14.82 -4.60 2.58
C VAL A 38 -13.60 -5.41 2.99
N LEU A 39 -13.17 -6.34 2.14
CA LEU A 39 -11.91 -7.06 2.24
C LEU A 39 -10.97 -6.50 1.18
N LYS A 40 -9.84 -5.94 1.61
CA LYS A 40 -8.88 -5.28 0.72
C LYS A 40 -7.53 -6.01 0.70
N PRO A 41 -7.32 -6.97 -0.21
CA PRO A 41 -6.00 -7.56 -0.45
C PRO A 41 -4.99 -6.57 -1.03
N ASN A 42 -3.73 -6.98 -1.08
CA ASN A 42 -2.66 -6.33 -1.83
C ASN A 42 -2.46 -7.10 -3.13
N TRP A 43 -3.06 -6.66 -4.24
CA TRP A 43 -2.94 -7.36 -5.52
C TRP A 43 -1.93 -6.76 -6.48
N ILE A 44 -1.32 -5.62 -6.13
CA ILE A 44 -0.21 -4.91 -6.81
C ILE A 44 0.02 -5.26 -8.29
N ALA A 45 0.55 -6.46 -8.61
CA ALA A 45 0.65 -7.01 -9.95
C ALA A 45 0.50 -8.55 -9.94
N GLU A 46 0.05 -9.12 -11.06
CA GLU A 46 -0.21 -10.56 -11.23
C GLU A 46 1.04 -11.45 -11.10
N THR A 47 2.24 -10.88 -11.23
CA THR A 47 3.49 -11.63 -11.15
C THR A 47 4.66 -10.69 -10.85
N HIS A 48 5.78 -11.27 -10.45
CA HIS A 48 7.05 -10.63 -10.26
C HIS A 48 7.52 -10.01 -11.58
N ARG A 49 7.98 -8.75 -11.54
CA ARG A 49 8.30 -7.96 -12.74
C ARG A 49 9.26 -8.64 -13.72
N TYR A 50 10.15 -9.50 -13.21
CA TYR A 50 11.20 -10.14 -14.00
C TYR A 50 11.07 -11.67 -14.10
N ASN A 51 10.20 -12.29 -13.30
CA ASN A 51 10.08 -13.75 -13.20
C ASN A 51 8.60 -14.11 -13.35
N GLU A 52 8.20 -14.48 -14.57
CA GLU A 52 6.81 -14.89 -14.82
C GLU A 52 6.46 -16.15 -14.03
N GLY A 53 5.29 -16.16 -13.41
CA GLY A 53 4.80 -17.26 -12.57
C GLY A 53 5.18 -17.15 -11.09
N GLU A 54 6.12 -16.28 -10.72
CA GLU A 54 6.37 -15.95 -9.31
C GLU A 54 5.39 -14.86 -8.86
N TRP A 55 4.49 -15.17 -7.95
CA TRP A 55 3.50 -14.20 -7.44
C TRP A 55 3.28 -14.27 -5.93
N LEU A 56 3.73 -15.36 -5.28
CA LEU A 56 3.48 -15.63 -3.86
C LEU A 56 4.03 -14.55 -2.93
N GLN A 57 5.11 -13.87 -3.32
CA GLN A 57 5.73 -12.76 -2.58
C GLN A 57 5.24 -11.37 -3.01
N VAL A 58 4.44 -11.31 -4.09
CA VAL A 58 3.99 -10.06 -4.71
C VAL A 58 2.62 -9.67 -4.20
N VAL A 59 1.70 -10.63 -4.11
CA VAL A 59 0.29 -10.41 -3.78
C VAL A 59 -0.15 -11.16 -2.53
N THR A 60 -1.24 -10.69 -1.90
CA THR A 60 -1.93 -11.41 -0.83
C THR A 60 -2.47 -12.73 -1.37
N HIS A 61 -2.16 -13.83 -0.68
CA HIS A 61 -2.54 -15.16 -1.14
C HIS A 61 -4.07 -15.38 -1.05
N PRO A 62 -4.70 -16.01 -2.06
CA PRO A 62 -6.16 -16.16 -2.11
C PRO A 62 -6.71 -17.06 -1.00
N ARG A 63 -5.87 -17.90 -0.37
CA ARG A 63 -6.25 -18.69 0.81
C ARG A 63 -6.46 -17.84 2.07
N ILE A 64 -5.68 -16.77 2.24
CA ILE A 64 -5.85 -15.83 3.36
C ILE A 64 -7.18 -15.09 3.22
N ILE A 65 -7.48 -14.63 2.00
CA ILE A 65 -8.75 -13.97 1.67
C ILE A 65 -9.93 -14.91 1.96
N GLU A 66 -9.82 -16.18 1.56
CA GLU A 66 -10.87 -17.17 1.79
C GLU A 66 -11.11 -17.43 3.29
N ALA A 67 -10.06 -17.59 4.09
CA ALA A 67 -10.21 -17.85 5.53
C ALA A 67 -10.83 -16.66 6.26
N VAL A 68 -10.42 -15.43 5.92
CA VAL A 68 -11.05 -14.21 6.45
C VAL A 68 -12.51 -14.13 6.03
N LEU A 69 -12.81 -14.41 4.75
CA LEU A 69 -14.17 -14.42 4.24
C LEU A 69 -15.07 -15.39 5.01
N LYS A 70 -14.59 -16.61 5.35
CA LYS A 70 -15.36 -17.57 6.16
C LYS A 70 -15.79 -16.97 7.49
N VAL A 71 -14.85 -16.42 8.25
CA VAL A 71 -15.13 -15.80 9.56
C VAL A 71 -16.11 -14.64 9.43
N VAL A 72 -15.96 -13.81 8.40
CA VAL A 72 -16.87 -12.68 8.11
C VAL A 72 -18.28 -13.17 7.80
N LEU A 73 -18.44 -14.14 6.89
CA LEU A 73 -19.74 -14.69 6.50
C LEU A 73 -20.49 -15.30 7.70
N GLU A 74 -19.77 -16.00 8.58
CA GLU A 74 -20.32 -16.55 9.83
C GLU A 74 -20.81 -15.44 10.78
N LEU A 75 -20.07 -14.34 10.90
CA LEU A 75 -20.44 -13.20 11.77
C LEU A 75 -21.62 -12.40 11.22
N LEU A 76 -21.76 -12.32 9.90
CA LEU A 76 -22.87 -11.64 9.24
C LEU A 76 -24.20 -12.40 9.36
N GLN A 77 -24.17 -13.72 9.61
CA GLN A 77 -25.35 -14.54 9.87
C GLN A 77 -26.45 -14.39 8.79
N GLY A 78 -26.05 -14.35 7.52
CA GLY A 78 -26.96 -14.22 6.38
C GLY A 78 -27.60 -12.83 6.21
N LYS A 79 -27.09 -11.80 6.89
CA LYS A 79 -27.49 -10.40 6.73
C LYS A 79 -26.27 -9.51 6.50
N GLY A 80 -26.33 -8.67 5.47
CA GLY A 80 -25.24 -7.75 5.12
C GLY A 80 -24.67 -8.04 3.73
N LYS A 81 -23.50 -7.48 3.44
CA LYS A 81 -22.82 -7.61 2.15
C LYS A 81 -21.31 -7.65 2.33
N VAL A 82 -20.61 -8.31 1.42
CA VAL A 82 -19.15 -8.34 1.41
C VAL A 82 -18.65 -7.91 0.04
N THR A 83 -17.65 -7.04 -0.01
CA THR A 83 -16.92 -6.74 -1.23
C THR A 83 -15.44 -7.05 -1.04
N ILE A 84 -14.86 -7.86 -1.93
CA ILE A 84 -13.42 -8.08 -2.03
C ILE A 84 -12.88 -7.19 -3.13
N THR A 85 -11.96 -6.27 -2.82
CA THR A 85 -11.59 -5.26 -3.82
C THR A 85 -10.18 -4.70 -3.63
N ASP A 86 -9.55 -4.34 -4.74
CA ASP A 86 -8.31 -3.57 -4.74
C ASP A 86 -8.26 -2.66 -5.96
N GLY A 87 -7.42 -1.64 -5.89
CA GLY A 87 -7.00 -0.85 -7.04
C GLY A 87 -5.53 -1.12 -7.29
N PRO A 88 -5.18 -2.18 -8.04
CA PRO A 88 -3.79 -2.59 -8.25
C PRO A 88 -2.99 -1.55 -9.04
N MET A 89 -1.74 -1.84 -9.36
CA MET A 89 -0.95 -0.95 -10.21
C MET A 89 -1.63 -0.79 -11.57
N THR A 90 -1.55 0.40 -12.18
CA THR A 90 -2.25 0.67 -13.45
C THR A 90 -1.83 -0.29 -14.56
N GLY A 91 -0.57 -0.73 -14.55
CA GLY A 91 -0.01 -1.69 -15.51
C GLY A 91 -0.44 -3.14 -15.34
N SER A 92 -1.16 -3.48 -14.27
CA SER A 92 -1.46 -4.88 -13.92
C SER A 92 -2.71 -5.38 -14.63
N SER A 93 -2.69 -6.64 -15.03
CA SER A 93 -3.83 -7.25 -15.72
C SER A 93 -4.84 -7.79 -14.71
N TRP A 94 -6.03 -7.19 -14.67
CA TRP A 94 -7.11 -7.70 -13.82
C TRP A 94 -7.49 -9.14 -14.14
N LYS A 95 -7.55 -9.47 -15.44
CA LYS A 95 -7.87 -10.83 -15.91
C LYS A 95 -6.91 -11.87 -15.33
N LYS A 96 -5.59 -11.63 -15.45
CA LYS A 96 -4.57 -12.55 -14.93
C LYS A 96 -4.59 -12.65 -13.40
N LEU A 97 -4.85 -11.53 -12.70
CA LEU A 97 -5.07 -11.56 -11.26
C LEU A 97 -6.24 -12.47 -10.90
N MET A 98 -7.37 -12.36 -11.58
CA MET A 98 -8.54 -13.21 -11.30
C MET A 98 -8.31 -14.69 -11.63
N GLU A 99 -7.48 -15.01 -12.63
CA GLU A 99 -7.04 -16.40 -12.90
C GLU A 99 -6.28 -17.00 -11.70
N ILE A 100 -5.48 -16.19 -10.98
CA ILE A 100 -4.79 -16.61 -9.75
C ILE A 100 -5.76 -16.67 -8.57
N MET A 101 -6.64 -15.68 -8.45
CA MET A 101 -7.50 -15.51 -7.27
C MET A 101 -8.70 -16.48 -7.25
N GLN A 102 -9.18 -16.89 -8.42
CA GLN A 102 -10.34 -17.77 -8.60
C GLN A 102 -11.56 -17.29 -7.78
N PRO A 103 -12.05 -16.07 -8.04
CA PRO A 103 -13.06 -15.41 -7.21
C PRO A 103 -14.41 -16.13 -7.16
N GLU A 104 -14.70 -17.01 -8.11
CA GLU A 104 -15.96 -17.76 -8.21
C GLU A 104 -16.27 -18.51 -6.91
N ARG A 105 -15.23 -19.09 -6.27
CA ARG A 105 -15.38 -19.79 -5.00
C ARG A 105 -15.84 -18.89 -3.86
N TRP A 106 -15.39 -17.64 -3.83
CA TRP A 106 -15.78 -16.66 -2.81
C TRP A 106 -17.23 -16.21 -3.00
N ILE A 107 -17.65 -16.06 -4.26
CA ILE A 107 -19.03 -15.77 -4.63
C ILE A 107 -19.95 -16.93 -4.23
N GLU A 108 -19.53 -18.18 -4.46
CA GLU A 108 -20.26 -19.37 -4.03
C GLU A 108 -20.37 -19.46 -2.51
N MET A 109 -19.29 -19.20 -1.77
CA MET A 109 -19.32 -19.12 -0.30
C MET A 109 -20.35 -18.09 0.18
N GLY A 110 -20.40 -16.91 -0.44
CA GLY A 110 -21.40 -15.88 -0.15
C GLY A 110 -22.82 -16.38 -0.36
N LYS A 111 -23.10 -16.99 -1.52
CA LYS A 111 -24.41 -17.57 -1.85
C LYS A 111 -24.83 -18.62 -0.81
N SER A 112 -23.92 -19.52 -0.43
CA SER A 112 -24.17 -20.54 0.60
C SER A 112 -24.48 -19.92 1.97
N ALA A 113 -23.88 -18.77 2.29
CA ALA A 113 -24.13 -18.04 3.52
C ALA A 113 -25.31 -17.05 3.44
N ASN A 114 -26.02 -16.97 2.31
CA ASN A 114 -27.05 -15.95 2.04
C ASN A 114 -26.51 -14.50 2.17
N ILE A 115 -25.29 -14.27 1.69
CA ILE A 115 -24.65 -12.96 1.67
C ILE A 115 -24.19 -12.64 0.24
N ASP A 116 -24.47 -11.43 -0.21
CA ASP A 116 -23.94 -10.95 -1.50
C ASP A 116 -22.43 -10.69 -1.36
N VAL A 117 -21.64 -11.40 -2.18
CA VAL A 117 -20.18 -11.26 -2.24
C VAL A 117 -19.80 -10.79 -3.64
N ALA A 118 -19.18 -9.61 -3.73
CA ALA A 118 -18.69 -9.04 -4.99
C ALA A 118 -17.16 -8.98 -5.02
N VAL A 119 -16.57 -9.04 -6.22
CA VAL A 119 -15.13 -8.84 -6.44
C VAL A 119 -14.90 -7.73 -7.45
N LEU A 120 -14.24 -6.64 -7.05
CA LEU A 120 -14.22 -5.39 -7.82
C LEU A 120 -12.79 -4.87 -8.08
N ASP A 121 -12.56 -4.39 -9.30
CA ASP A 121 -11.40 -3.56 -9.66
C ASP A 121 -11.77 -2.07 -9.47
N LEU A 122 -11.11 -1.40 -8.55
CA LEU A 122 -11.41 0.01 -8.25
C LEU A 122 -10.80 1.00 -9.24
N ARG A 123 -9.96 0.55 -10.17
CA ARG A 123 -9.26 1.46 -11.08
C ARG A 123 -10.24 2.04 -12.11
N ASP A 124 -10.12 3.35 -12.36
CA ASP A 124 -10.77 3.97 -13.51
C ASP A 124 -10.11 3.54 -14.83
N HIS A 125 -8.83 3.14 -14.79
CA HIS A 125 -8.04 2.80 -15.97
C HIS A 125 -7.08 1.63 -15.74
N GLU A 126 -6.98 0.74 -16.73
CA GLU A 126 -5.89 -0.21 -16.92
C GLU A 126 -4.95 0.30 -18.01
N TRP A 127 -3.65 0.28 -17.78
CA TRP A 127 -2.64 0.80 -18.71
C TRP A 127 -1.81 -0.32 -19.29
N THR A 128 -1.61 -0.31 -20.60
CA THR A 128 -0.61 -1.17 -21.22
C THR A 128 0.74 -0.47 -21.11
N ILE A 129 1.70 -1.07 -20.38
CA ILE A 129 3.05 -0.53 -20.21
C ILE A 129 4.05 -1.43 -20.94
N LYS A 130 4.87 -0.86 -21.83
CA LYS A 130 5.98 -1.55 -22.50
C LYS A 130 7.32 -0.95 -22.08
N GLY A 131 8.09 -1.71 -21.31
CA GLY A 131 9.28 -1.20 -20.63
C GLY A 131 8.87 -0.23 -19.52
N ASP A 132 9.13 1.07 -19.73
CA ASP A 132 8.68 2.15 -18.82
C ASP A 132 7.79 3.16 -19.57
N ILE A 133 7.22 2.73 -20.70
CA ILE A 133 6.40 3.58 -21.56
C ILE A 133 4.95 3.14 -21.51
N ILE A 134 4.04 4.04 -21.13
CA ILE A 134 2.59 3.85 -21.22
C ILE A 134 2.23 3.97 -22.70
N VAL A 135 1.74 2.87 -23.29
CA VAL A 135 1.40 2.82 -24.73
C VAL A 135 -0.09 2.91 -24.98
N GLU A 136 -0.91 2.57 -23.99
CA GLU A 136 -2.36 2.55 -24.09
C GLU A 136 -2.97 2.73 -22.69
N ARG A 137 -4.13 3.38 -22.64
CA ARG A 137 -4.96 3.52 -21.44
C ARG A 137 -6.36 3.05 -21.80
N LYS A 138 -6.81 2.00 -21.14
CA LYS A 138 -8.15 1.44 -21.28
C LYS A 138 -8.99 1.92 -20.12
N GLU A 139 -10.09 2.61 -20.42
CA GLU A 139 -11.10 2.95 -19.43
C GLU A 139 -11.79 1.68 -18.91
N LEU A 140 -12.00 1.63 -17.61
CA LEU A 140 -12.67 0.53 -16.92
C LEU A 140 -14.02 1.00 -16.38
N GLN A 141 -14.86 0.05 -15.98
CA GLN A 141 -16.10 0.36 -15.27
C GLN A 141 -15.82 1.10 -13.94
N GLY A 142 -14.69 0.80 -13.29
CA GLY A 142 -14.34 1.31 -11.98
C GLY A 142 -15.29 0.82 -10.89
N ASP A 143 -15.33 1.55 -9.79
CA ASP A 143 -16.25 1.28 -8.68
C ASP A 143 -17.71 1.46 -9.14
N PRO A 144 -18.59 0.45 -9.04
CA PRO A 144 -19.99 0.53 -9.45
C PRO A 144 -20.80 1.55 -8.64
N LEU A 145 -20.38 1.89 -7.41
CA LEU A 145 -20.98 2.96 -6.62
C LEU A 145 -20.39 4.35 -6.95
N GLY A 146 -19.39 4.39 -7.82
CA GLY A 146 -18.66 5.57 -8.21
C GLY A 146 -17.53 5.93 -7.25
N SER A 147 -16.97 7.12 -7.41
CA SER A 147 -15.93 7.64 -6.53
C SER A 147 -16.35 8.98 -5.94
N VAL A 148 -15.78 9.32 -4.79
CA VAL A 148 -15.89 10.64 -4.18
C VAL A 148 -14.56 11.38 -4.25
N VAL A 149 -14.61 12.69 -4.40
CA VAL A 149 -13.43 13.56 -4.26
C VAL A 149 -13.37 14.06 -2.82
N CYS A 150 -12.31 13.71 -2.10
CA CYS A 150 -12.04 14.19 -0.76
C CYS A 150 -10.99 15.31 -0.81
N ASP A 151 -11.31 16.49 -0.26
CA ASP A 151 -10.36 17.59 -0.09
C ASP A 151 -9.93 17.71 1.37
N LEU A 152 -8.67 17.37 1.65
CA LEU A 152 -8.13 17.52 3.00
C LEU A 152 -7.73 18.96 3.31
N SER A 153 -7.45 19.79 2.30
CA SER A 153 -7.05 21.19 2.46
C SER A 153 -5.99 21.37 3.56
N SER A 154 -6.21 22.27 4.53
CA SER A 154 -5.32 22.52 5.67
C SER A 154 -5.16 21.32 6.65
N ARG A 155 -5.89 20.24 6.46
CA ARG A 155 -5.80 18.99 7.25
C ARG A 155 -4.88 17.97 6.60
N SER A 156 -4.37 18.24 5.41
CA SER A 156 -3.45 17.35 4.70
C SER A 156 -2.07 17.33 5.35
N GLU A 157 -1.39 16.19 5.28
CA GLU A 157 0.02 16.08 5.63
C GLU A 157 0.94 16.78 4.61
N PHE A 158 0.43 17.29 3.49
CA PHE A 158 1.20 18.14 2.56
C PHE A 158 1.36 19.59 3.04
N VAL A 159 0.64 20.00 4.09
CA VAL A 159 0.78 21.35 4.65
C VAL A 159 2.21 21.57 5.14
N GLY A 160 2.83 22.67 4.67
CA GLY A 160 4.20 23.04 5.00
C GLY A 160 5.29 22.29 4.22
N LYS A 161 4.93 21.39 3.30
CA LYS A 161 5.90 20.78 2.40
C LYS A 161 6.45 21.82 1.41
N GLU A 162 7.77 21.88 1.27
CA GLU A 162 8.41 22.61 0.19
C GLU A 162 8.19 21.90 -1.15
N ILE A 163 7.77 22.65 -2.17
CA ILE A 163 7.53 22.13 -3.51
C ILE A 163 8.43 22.88 -4.49
N GLY A 164 9.44 22.18 -5.01
CA GLY A 164 10.34 22.71 -6.01
C GLY A 164 9.64 23.08 -7.33
N LYS A 165 10.35 23.77 -8.22
CA LYS A 165 9.80 24.23 -9.53
C LYS A 165 9.29 23.10 -10.42
N LEU A 166 9.77 21.89 -10.18
CA LEU A 166 9.33 20.69 -10.88
C LEU A 166 8.09 20.04 -10.25
N GLY A 167 7.47 20.63 -9.23
CA GLY A 167 6.17 20.17 -8.72
C GLY A 167 6.12 18.68 -8.35
N PHE A 168 4.90 18.16 -8.24
CA PHE A 168 4.65 16.75 -7.99
C PHE A 168 4.71 15.90 -9.26
N PHE A 169 5.20 14.68 -9.09
CA PHE A 169 5.13 13.61 -10.07
C PHE A 169 4.15 12.54 -9.58
N GLY A 170 3.08 12.37 -10.35
CA GLY A 170 2.06 11.34 -10.17
C GLY A 170 2.43 10.00 -10.78
N ALA A 171 1.40 9.22 -11.14
CA ALA A 171 1.55 7.94 -11.81
C ALA A 171 1.62 8.06 -13.35
N ASP A 172 1.03 9.11 -13.93
CA ASP A 172 1.02 9.36 -15.38
C ASP A 172 2.10 10.38 -15.79
N TYR A 173 2.30 10.55 -17.10
CA TYR A 173 3.10 11.62 -17.70
C TYR A 173 2.47 12.99 -17.51
N ASN A 174 1.15 13.09 -17.49
CA ASN A 174 0.46 14.36 -17.26
C ASN A 174 0.58 14.81 -15.79
N GLN A 175 1.70 15.46 -15.48
CA GLN A 175 1.95 16.00 -14.14
C GLN A 175 1.00 17.15 -13.79
N GLN A 176 0.40 17.83 -14.78
CA GLN A 176 -0.48 18.97 -14.53
C GLN A 176 -1.67 18.57 -13.65
N GLU A 177 -2.32 17.44 -13.93
CA GLU A 177 -3.44 16.93 -13.13
C GLU A 177 -3.04 16.68 -11.67
N THR A 178 -1.87 16.07 -11.42
CA THR A 178 -1.38 15.85 -10.05
C THR A 178 -1.16 17.17 -9.33
N ASN A 179 -0.58 18.16 -10.02
CA ASN A 179 -0.29 19.46 -9.41
C ASN A 179 -1.56 20.29 -9.19
N GLU A 180 -2.52 20.26 -10.12
CA GLU A 180 -3.82 20.90 -9.96
C GLU A 180 -4.60 20.33 -8.77
N ALA A 181 -4.56 19.01 -8.57
CA ALA A 181 -5.18 18.34 -7.43
C ALA A 181 -4.51 18.69 -6.08
N HIS A 182 -3.24 19.14 -6.09
CA HIS A 182 -2.43 19.38 -4.89
C HIS A 182 -1.80 20.78 -4.89
N SER A 183 -2.59 21.81 -5.23
CA SER A 183 -2.15 23.21 -5.26
C SER A 183 -3.20 24.16 -4.70
N GLY A 184 -2.78 25.40 -4.41
CA GLY A 184 -3.69 26.46 -3.96
C GLY A 184 -4.38 26.15 -2.62
N GLY A 185 -3.74 25.37 -1.75
CA GLY A 185 -4.29 24.95 -0.46
C GLY A 185 -5.28 23.78 -0.54
N LYS A 186 -5.47 23.19 -1.72
CA LYS A 186 -6.28 21.98 -1.93
C LYS A 186 -5.39 20.74 -1.97
N HIS A 187 -5.91 19.64 -1.43
CA HIS A 187 -5.27 18.33 -1.48
C HIS A 187 -6.32 17.28 -1.76
N LEU A 188 -6.51 17.00 -3.05
CA LEU A 188 -7.63 16.22 -3.57
C LEU A 188 -7.25 14.76 -3.82
N TYR A 189 -8.14 13.86 -3.40
CA TYR A 189 -8.03 12.42 -3.62
C TYR A 189 -9.35 11.88 -4.16
N LYS A 190 -9.30 10.99 -5.15
CA LYS A 190 -10.49 10.36 -5.72
C LYS A 190 -10.60 8.93 -5.21
N VAL A 191 -11.54 8.69 -4.30
CA VAL A 191 -11.61 7.45 -3.49
C VAL A 191 -12.91 6.70 -3.76
N SER A 192 -12.84 5.36 -3.75
CA SER A 192 -13.96 4.44 -3.95
C SER A 192 -15.10 4.70 -2.97
N ARG A 193 -16.33 4.83 -3.47
CA ARG A 193 -17.52 4.90 -2.62
C ARG A 193 -17.82 3.57 -1.94
N THR A 194 -17.56 2.45 -2.59
CA THR A 194 -17.67 1.12 -1.95
C THR A 194 -16.81 1.02 -0.69
N VAL A 195 -15.58 1.56 -0.71
CA VAL A 195 -14.72 1.62 0.48
C VAL A 195 -15.26 2.58 1.56
N LEU A 196 -15.78 3.74 1.17
CA LEU A 196 -16.27 4.74 2.14
C LEU A 196 -17.62 4.34 2.76
N GLU A 197 -18.49 3.66 2.01
CA GLU A 197 -19.81 3.17 2.45
C GLU A 197 -19.72 1.98 3.41
N ALA A 198 -18.67 1.17 3.34
CA ALA A 198 -18.53 0.00 4.19
C ALA A 198 -18.51 0.35 5.69
N ASP A 199 -19.23 -0.41 6.50
CA ASP A 199 -19.22 -0.28 7.96
C ASP A 199 -17.88 -0.74 8.55
N VAL A 200 -17.35 -1.84 8.00
CA VAL A 200 -16.09 -2.46 8.41
C VAL A 200 -15.14 -2.62 7.23
N PHE A 201 -13.89 -2.19 7.42
CA PHE A 201 -12.82 -2.35 6.46
C PHE A 201 -11.76 -3.32 6.98
N ILE A 202 -11.59 -4.44 6.28
CA ILE A 202 -10.59 -5.46 6.60
C ILE A 202 -9.46 -5.36 5.57
N ASN A 203 -8.34 -4.81 6.00
CA ASN A 203 -7.13 -4.66 5.20
C ASN A 203 -6.32 -5.96 5.23
N LEU A 204 -5.93 -6.46 4.07
CA LEU A 204 -5.19 -7.72 3.92
C LEU A 204 -3.84 -7.47 3.23
N PRO A 205 -2.92 -6.69 3.84
CA PRO A 205 -1.64 -6.36 3.22
C PRO A 205 -0.71 -7.57 3.10
N LYS A 206 0.29 -7.44 2.23
CA LYS A 206 1.41 -8.37 2.10
C LYS A 206 2.63 -7.79 2.82
N LEU A 207 3.32 -8.57 3.65
CA LEU A 207 4.58 -8.14 4.28
C LEU A 207 5.68 -8.08 3.21
N LYS A 208 6.12 -6.87 2.84
CA LYS A 208 7.24 -6.72 1.91
C LYS A 208 7.98 -5.40 2.04
N THR A 209 9.22 -5.36 1.58
CA THR A 209 9.99 -4.13 1.39
C THR A 209 9.40 -3.27 0.26
N HIS A 210 9.76 -1.98 0.21
CA HIS A 210 9.30 -1.09 -0.85
C HIS A 210 10.31 0.01 -1.16
N LYS A 211 10.70 0.11 -2.44
CA LYS A 211 11.74 1.05 -2.92
C LYS A 211 11.53 2.52 -2.56
N LYS A 212 10.28 2.98 -2.48
CA LYS A 212 9.95 4.39 -2.14
C LYS A 212 9.49 4.66 -0.71
N SER A 213 9.00 3.64 0.01
CA SER A 213 8.37 3.82 1.33
C SER A 213 9.08 3.04 2.44
N GLY A 214 10.14 2.32 2.12
CA GLY A 214 10.81 1.39 3.02
C GLY A 214 10.08 0.05 3.07
N VAL A 215 8.79 0.10 3.41
CA VAL A 215 7.94 -1.10 3.55
C VAL A 215 6.59 -0.95 2.82
N THR A 216 5.99 -2.08 2.48
CA THR A 216 4.57 -2.24 2.19
C THR A 216 3.97 -3.05 3.33
N CYS A 217 2.97 -2.49 3.99
CA CYS A 217 2.15 -3.12 5.01
C CYS A 217 0.77 -2.42 5.00
N SER A 218 0.10 -2.32 6.13
CA SER A 218 -1.27 -1.83 6.32
C SER A 218 -1.45 -0.39 5.84
N LEU A 219 -0.60 0.55 6.30
CA LEU A 219 -0.75 1.96 5.96
C LEU A 219 -0.62 2.19 4.45
N LYS A 220 0.40 1.57 3.84
CA LYS A 220 0.70 1.73 2.41
C LYS A 220 -0.31 1.01 1.50
N ASN A 221 -0.99 -0.03 1.98
CA ASN A 221 -1.97 -0.76 1.18
C ASN A 221 -3.13 0.13 0.74
N LEU A 222 -3.45 1.18 1.51
CA LEU A 222 -4.53 2.12 1.20
C LEU A 222 -4.35 2.89 -0.11
N VAL A 223 -3.15 2.92 -0.70
CA VAL A 223 -2.96 3.45 -2.07
C VAL A 223 -3.90 2.79 -3.09
N GLY A 224 -4.34 1.54 -2.84
CA GLY A 224 -5.30 0.86 -3.70
C GLY A 224 -6.75 1.40 -3.62
N ILE A 225 -7.14 2.16 -2.59
CA ILE A 225 -8.53 2.68 -2.48
C ILE A 225 -8.81 3.87 -3.39
N ASN A 226 -7.75 4.54 -3.85
CA ASN A 226 -7.85 5.66 -4.76
C ASN A 226 -8.05 5.15 -6.20
N THR A 227 -9.15 5.55 -6.83
CA THR A 227 -9.62 5.06 -8.14
C THR A 227 -8.84 5.69 -9.30
N TYR A 228 -8.36 6.92 -9.11
CA TYR A 228 -7.60 7.67 -10.13
C TYR A 228 -6.13 7.92 -9.75
N LYS A 229 -5.25 7.01 -10.17
CA LYS A 229 -3.86 6.94 -9.69
C LYS A 229 -3.00 8.17 -10.00
N ASN A 230 -3.36 9.00 -10.99
CA ASN A 230 -2.57 10.18 -11.31
C ASN A 230 -2.71 11.31 -10.28
N TRP A 231 -3.74 11.27 -9.43
CA TRP A 231 -3.89 12.21 -8.30
C TRP A 231 -3.07 11.85 -7.06
N LEU A 232 -2.21 10.84 -7.15
CA LEU A 232 -1.35 10.42 -6.05
C LEU A 232 0.08 10.95 -6.26
N PRO A 233 0.53 11.97 -5.50
CA PRO A 233 1.92 12.41 -5.55
C PRO A 233 2.83 11.29 -5.04
N HIS A 234 3.86 10.94 -5.83
CA HIS A 234 4.83 9.92 -5.44
C HIS A 234 6.19 10.50 -5.05
N HIS A 235 6.54 11.65 -5.64
CA HIS A 235 7.74 12.43 -5.35
C HIS A 235 7.58 13.85 -5.90
N THR A 236 8.41 14.77 -5.42
CA THR A 236 8.59 16.12 -5.95
C THR A 236 9.88 16.15 -6.78
N GLY A 237 9.83 16.76 -7.96
CA GLY A 237 10.99 16.77 -8.86
C GLY A 237 12.18 17.56 -8.29
N GLY A 238 13.39 17.04 -8.50
CA GLY A 238 14.63 17.63 -7.99
C GLY A 238 15.18 16.98 -6.72
N SER A 239 16.26 17.54 -6.20
CA SER A 239 16.90 17.13 -4.93
C SER A 239 16.42 17.98 -3.74
N PRO A 240 16.73 17.62 -2.48
CA PRO A 240 16.34 18.42 -1.30
C PRO A 240 16.73 19.89 -1.38
N ASN A 241 17.94 20.18 -1.89
CA ASN A 241 18.43 21.57 -2.07
C ASN A 241 17.63 22.38 -3.12
N GLU A 242 16.76 21.72 -3.88
CA GLU A 242 15.91 22.32 -4.90
C GLU A 242 14.41 22.26 -4.52
N GLY A 243 14.11 21.87 -3.28
CA GLY A 243 12.75 21.64 -2.78
C GLY A 243 12.11 20.37 -3.35
N GLY A 244 12.92 19.41 -3.82
CA GLY A 244 12.47 18.12 -4.37
C GLY A 244 12.93 16.94 -3.52
N ASP A 245 12.43 15.75 -3.86
CA ASP A 245 12.80 14.50 -3.20
C ASP A 245 12.96 13.33 -4.19
N GLN A 246 13.14 13.66 -5.47
CA GLN A 246 13.36 12.70 -6.56
C GLN A 246 14.69 11.94 -6.41
N PHE A 247 15.73 12.64 -5.93
CA PHE A 247 17.10 12.16 -5.78
C PHE A 247 17.72 12.62 -4.45
N PRO A 248 18.70 11.89 -3.89
CA PRO A 248 19.37 12.29 -2.65
C PRO A 248 20.16 13.58 -2.75
N GLU A 249 20.88 13.75 -3.86
CA GLU A 249 21.79 14.88 -4.06
C GLU A 249 21.65 15.48 -5.47
N LYS A 250 22.01 16.76 -5.55
CA LYS A 250 22.14 17.47 -6.81
C LYS A 250 23.43 17.07 -7.50
N SER A 251 23.31 16.51 -8.69
CA SER A 251 24.42 16.30 -9.61
C SER A 251 24.04 16.87 -10.98
N ILE A 252 25.03 17.24 -11.80
CA ILE A 252 24.78 17.69 -13.18
C ILE A 252 23.94 16.65 -13.93
N ARG A 253 24.19 15.36 -13.65
CA ARG A 253 23.45 14.23 -14.19
C ARG A 253 22.01 14.17 -13.70
N SER A 254 21.75 14.28 -12.39
CA SER A 254 20.38 14.23 -11.84
C SER A 254 19.55 15.45 -12.23
N PHE A 255 20.18 16.62 -12.35
CA PHE A 255 19.54 17.84 -12.86
C PHE A 255 19.13 17.71 -14.33
N ALA A 256 20.05 17.24 -15.19
CA ALA A 256 19.75 16.96 -16.59
C ALA A 256 18.69 15.85 -16.74
N GLU A 257 18.74 14.82 -15.89
CA GLU A 257 17.76 13.73 -15.86
C GLU A 257 16.36 14.22 -15.49
N GLY A 258 16.21 15.05 -14.44
CA GLY A 258 14.91 15.60 -14.05
C GLY A 258 14.27 16.44 -15.16
N ARG A 259 15.05 17.33 -15.79
CA ARG A 259 14.55 18.20 -16.87
C ARG A 259 14.21 17.42 -18.15
N SER A 260 15.06 16.48 -18.54
CA SER A 260 14.84 15.65 -19.73
C SER A 260 13.65 14.69 -19.53
N THR A 261 13.49 14.13 -18.34
CA THR A 261 12.34 13.27 -18.01
C THR A 261 11.04 14.05 -18.12
N ARG A 262 10.98 15.27 -17.55
CA ARG A 262 9.83 16.15 -17.70
C ARG A 262 9.53 16.47 -19.16
N ALA A 263 10.53 16.91 -19.93
CA ALA A 263 10.34 17.25 -21.33
C ALA A 263 9.84 16.05 -22.16
N LEU A 264 10.37 14.85 -21.89
CA LEU A 264 9.89 13.62 -22.51
C LEU A 264 8.45 13.30 -22.11
N TYR A 265 8.09 13.43 -20.83
CA TYR A 265 6.74 13.18 -20.34
C TYR A 265 5.74 14.17 -20.92
N ASP A 266 6.07 15.47 -20.97
CA ASP A 266 5.24 16.50 -21.60
C ASP A 266 5.04 16.21 -23.10
N PHE A 267 6.09 15.77 -23.79
CA PHE A 267 6.01 15.37 -25.19
C PHE A 267 5.09 14.14 -25.38
N LEU A 268 5.26 13.10 -24.55
CA LEU A 268 4.46 11.87 -24.63
C LEU A 268 3.00 12.08 -24.22
N ALA A 269 2.74 12.98 -23.27
CA ALA A 269 1.37 13.38 -22.90
C ALA A 269 0.66 14.06 -24.08
N LYS A 270 1.36 14.90 -24.86
CA LYS A 270 0.81 15.57 -26.06
C LYS A 270 0.77 14.66 -27.30
N ASN A 271 1.62 13.64 -27.37
CA ASN A 271 1.78 12.77 -28.55
C ASN A 271 1.78 11.28 -28.16
N PRO A 272 0.66 10.74 -27.64
CA PRO A 272 0.62 9.37 -27.09
C PRO A 272 1.00 8.29 -28.12
N HIS A 273 0.69 8.49 -29.40
CA HIS A 273 1.04 7.55 -30.48
C HIS A 273 2.56 7.38 -30.69
N MET A 274 3.36 8.39 -30.31
CA MET A 274 4.82 8.37 -30.45
C MET A 274 5.51 7.49 -29.39
N GLY A 275 4.79 7.05 -28.35
CA GLY A 275 5.36 6.19 -27.30
C GLY A 275 6.05 4.93 -27.86
N LYS A 276 5.49 4.33 -28.93
CA LYS A 276 6.05 3.12 -29.58
C LYS A 276 7.45 3.36 -30.18
N PHE A 277 7.71 4.56 -30.71
CA PHE A 277 9.01 4.92 -31.28
C PHE A 277 10.11 5.02 -30.21
N PHE A 278 9.76 5.56 -29.04
CA PHE A 278 10.70 5.71 -27.92
C PHE A 278 11.05 4.41 -27.20
N ILE A 279 10.25 3.33 -27.35
CA ILE A 279 10.58 2.02 -26.79
C ILE A 279 11.91 1.51 -27.34
N THR A 280 12.10 1.61 -28.66
CA THR A 280 13.33 1.19 -29.34
C THR A 280 14.51 2.05 -28.93
N LEU A 281 14.31 3.36 -28.79
CA LEU A 281 15.35 4.31 -28.36
C LEU A 281 15.79 4.06 -26.91
N LYS A 282 14.86 3.75 -26.00
CA LYS A 282 15.17 3.47 -24.59
C LYS A 282 15.94 2.16 -24.37
N LYS A 283 15.82 1.17 -25.28
CA LYS A 283 16.68 -0.03 -25.24
C LYS A 283 18.16 0.34 -25.36
N PHE A 284 18.49 1.30 -26.21
CA PHE A 284 19.83 1.88 -26.31
C PHE A 284 20.16 2.79 -25.12
N GLY A 285 19.18 3.53 -24.59
CA GLY A 285 19.35 4.35 -23.39
C GLY A 285 19.67 3.57 -22.11
N LYS A 286 19.13 2.36 -21.89
CA LYS A 286 19.47 1.53 -20.72
C LYS A 286 20.95 1.19 -20.62
N PHE A 287 21.63 1.08 -21.76
CA PHE A 287 23.08 0.87 -21.85
C PHE A 287 23.88 2.11 -21.37
N VAL A 288 23.34 3.32 -21.56
CA VAL A 288 24.00 4.59 -21.22
C VAL A 288 23.58 5.12 -19.84
N PHE A 289 22.33 4.88 -19.42
CA PHE A 289 21.71 5.49 -18.24
C PHE A 289 21.53 4.56 -17.02
N GLY A 290 21.84 3.26 -17.16
CA GLY A 290 21.83 2.29 -16.05
C GLY A 290 20.44 1.72 -15.69
N ASP A 291 20.43 0.50 -15.13
CA ASP A 291 19.21 -0.22 -14.71
C ASP A 291 18.60 0.39 -13.43
N THR A 292 17.27 0.51 -13.42
CA THR A 292 16.45 1.00 -12.29
C THR A 292 16.58 0.15 -11.03
N ARG A 293 17.12 -1.08 -11.13
CA ARG A 293 17.39 -1.95 -9.98
C ARG A 293 18.56 -1.51 -9.11
N LYS A 294 19.51 -0.77 -9.67
CA LYS A 294 20.77 -0.39 -9.00
C LYS A 294 20.92 1.11 -8.82
N THR A 295 19.89 1.89 -9.18
CA THR A 295 19.96 3.35 -9.21
C THR A 295 18.76 3.97 -8.50
N ILE A 296 19.03 4.91 -7.59
CA ILE A 296 18.00 5.68 -6.89
C ILE A 296 17.35 6.64 -7.90
N ARG A 297 16.05 6.45 -8.15
CA ARG A 297 15.25 7.28 -9.05
C ARG A 297 13.81 7.43 -8.57
N SER A 298 13.15 8.50 -8.99
CA SER A 298 11.71 8.72 -8.77
C SER A 298 11.28 8.62 -7.30
N GLY A 299 12.13 9.12 -6.39
CA GLY A 299 11.90 9.09 -4.95
C GLY A 299 12.08 7.72 -4.31
N SER A 300 12.88 6.83 -4.90
CA SER A 300 13.14 5.49 -4.36
C SER A 300 14.28 5.48 -3.32
N TRP A 301 14.15 6.28 -2.26
CA TRP A 301 15.13 6.40 -1.17
C TRP A 301 14.49 6.93 0.11
N PHE A 302 15.20 6.80 1.24
CA PHE A 302 14.68 7.16 2.57
C PHE A 302 14.29 8.63 2.73
N GLY A 303 14.88 9.54 1.95
CA GLY A 303 14.58 10.97 1.99
C GLY A 303 13.36 11.41 1.17
N ASN A 304 12.54 10.46 0.67
CA ASN A 304 11.28 10.80 0.01
C ASN A 304 10.28 11.44 1.00
N ASP A 305 10.08 12.75 0.88
CA ASP A 305 9.17 13.53 1.72
C ASP A 305 7.78 13.76 1.10
N THR A 306 7.44 13.06 0.03
CA THR A 306 6.14 13.18 -0.66
C THR A 306 5.26 11.99 -0.35
N LEU A 307 5.82 10.78 -0.49
CA LEU A 307 5.03 9.56 -0.51
C LEU A 307 4.35 9.29 0.83
N TRP A 308 5.05 9.53 1.95
CA TRP A 308 4.48 9.26 3.27
C TRP A 308 3.29 10.16 3.55
N ARG A 309 3.34 11.44 3.17
CA ARG A 309 2.24 12.40 3.34
C ARG A 309 0.98 11.93 2.62
N MET A 310 1.13 11.53 1.36
CA MET A 310 0.03 10.94 0.58
C MET A 310 -0.56 9.69 1.24
N VAL A 311 0.30 8.82 1.77
CA VAL A 311 -0.17 7.61 2.45
C VAL A 311 -0.97 7.94 3.71
N LEU A 312 -0.48 8.85 4.55
CA LEU A 312 -1.19 9.23 5.78
C LEU A 312 -2.50 9.96 5.49
N ASP A 313 -2.54 10.78 4.43
CA ASP A 313 -3.77 11.41 3.95
C ASP A 313 -4.83 10.40 3.51
N LEU A 314 -4.43 9.35 2.79
CA LEU A 314 -5.35 8.25 2.45
C LEU A 314 -5.84 7.48 3.69
N ASN A 315 -5.01 7.36 4.73
CA ASN A 315 -5.45 6.78 6.00
C ASN A 315 -6.50 7.68 6.67
N LYS A 316 -6.29 9.00 6.76
CA LYS A 316 -7.32 9.93 7.25
C LYS A 316 -8.63 9.79 6.48
N ILE A 317 -8.56 9.71 5.15
CA ILE A 317 -9.74 9.57 4.30
C ILE A 317 -10.47 8.26 4.60
N LEU A 318 -9.77 7.13 4.71
CA LEU A 318 -10.41 5.86 5.06
C LEU A 318 -11.17 5.95 6.39
N PHE A 319 -10.52 6.49 7.43
CA PHE A 319 -11.09 6.51 8.77
C PHE A 319 -12.21 7.52 8.93
N TYR A 320 -12.13 8.67 8.27
CA TYR A 320 -13.00 9.82 8.58
C TYR A 320 -13.87 10.31 7.43
N ALA A 321 -13.60 9.97 6.17
CA ALA A 321 -14.41 10.50 5.08
C ALA A 321 -15.79 9.84 5.00
N ASN A 322 -16.78 10.66 4.68
CA ASN A 322 -18.11 10.28 4.28
C ASN A 322 -18.21 10.21 2.75
N THR A 323 -19.33 9.68 2.28
CA THR A 323 -19.59 9.39 0.86
C THR A 323 -19.98 10.62 0.04
N ASP A 324 -20.07 11.78 0.69
CA ASP A 324 -20.20 13.11 0.09
C ASP A 324 -18.87 13.89 0.06
N GLY A 325 -17.77 13.29 0.54
CA GLY A 325 -16.44 13.91 0.62
C GLY A 325 -16.21 14.75 1.88
N SER A 326 -17.20 14.90 2.77
CA SER A 326 -17.02 15.52 4.08
C SER A 326 -16.24 14.60 5.03
N LEU A 327 -15.72 15.15 6.12
CA LEU A 327 -15.05 14.38 7.18
C LEU A 327 -15.95 14.30 8.42
N ARG A 328 -16.02 13.13 9.05
CA ARG A 328 -16.63 12.92 10.38
C ARG A 328 -15.88 13.72 11.44
N ALA A 329 -16.46 13.78 12.65
CA ALA A 329 -15.82 14.43 13.79
C ALA A 329 -14.42 13.84 14.06
N ASP A 330 -13.43 14.68 14.36
CA ASP A 330 -12.06 14.27 14.67
C ASP A 330 -11.96 13.71 16.11
N VAL A 331 -12.53 12.53 16.30
CA VAL A 331 -12.53 11.78 17.57
C VAL A 331 -12.44 10.28 17.28
N PRO A 332 -11.78 9.47 18.14
CA PRO A 332 -11.62 8.04 17.91
C PRO A 332 -12.93 7.27 17.65
N ALA A 333 -14.02 7.66 18.32
CA ALA A 333 -15.32 7.01 18.18
C ALA A 333 -15.97 7.16 16.79
N SER A 334 -15.54 8.12 15.97
CA SER A 334 -16.10 8.34 14.63
C SER A 334 -15.38 7.55 13.53
N ARG A 335 -14.23 6.95 13.87
CA ARG A 335 -13.38 6.23 12.93
C ARG A 335 -14.13 5.02 12.37
N LYS A 336 -13.93 4.77 11.07
CA LYS A 336 -14.37 3.52 10.42
C LYS A 336 -13.79 2.31 11.17
N LYS A 337 -14.58 1.26 11.36
CA LYS A 337 -14.11 0.00 11.95
C LYS A 337 -13.07 -0.64 11.04
N TYR A 338 -11.96 -1.05 11.63
CA TYR A 338 -10.78 -1.45 10.88
C TYR A 338 -10.15 -2.69 11.50
N ILE A 339 -9.78 -3.64 10.64
CA ILE A 339 -8.95 -4.80 10.97
C ILE A 339 -7.86 -4.88 9.92
N SER A 340 -6.64 -5.19 10.32
CA SER A 340 -5.55 -5.52 9.42
C SER A 340 -5.05 -6.92 9.69
N LEU A 341 -5.09 -7.79 8.70
CA LEU A 341 -4.44 -9.11 8.75
C LEU A 341 -3.36 -9.17 7.68
N VAL A 342 -2.10 -9.16 8.09
CA VAL A 342 -0.93 -9.19 7.22
C VAL A 342 -0.63 -10.62 6.81
N ASP A 343 -0.59 -10.85 5.50
CA ASP A 343 -0.01 -12.05 4.91
C ASP A 343 1.53 -11.94 4.99
N ALA A 344 2.10 -12.70 5.92
CA ALA A 344 3.54 -12.86 6.14
C ALA A 344 3.93 -14.35 6.12
N VAL A 345 3.15 -15.22 5.46
CA VAL A 345 3.53 -16.64 5.30
C VAL A 345 4.75 -16.70 4.37
N ILE A 346 4.60 -16.12 3.18
CA ILE A 346 5.69 -15.81 2.27
C ILE A 346 5.72 -14.30 2.06
N SER A 347 6.83 -13.68 2.41
CA SER A 347 7.05 -12.23 2.36
C SER A 347 7.88 -11.83 1.14
N GLY A 348 7.87 -10.54 0.81
CA GLY A 348 8.70 -9.96 -0.24
C GLY A 348 9.90 -9.18 0.29
N ASP A 349 11.11 -9.59 -0.07
CA ASP A 349 12.36 -8.98 0.38
C ASP A 349 13.06 -8.16 -0.73
N GLY A 350 13.91 -7.19 -0.38
CA GLY A 350 14.73 -6.47 -1.36
C GLY A 350 13.96 -5.47 -2.24
N ASN A 351 13.72 -5.83 -3.52
CA ASN A 351 13.33 -4.90 -4.57
C ASN A 351 11.80 -4.77 -4.77
N GLY A 352 11.03 -4.70 -3.67
CA GLY A 352 9.60 -4.45 -3.73
C GLY A 352 9.22 -3.06 -4.28
N PRO A 353 7.95 -2.86 -4.69
CA PRO A 353 6.81 -3.75 -4.44
C PRO A 353 6.54 -4.80 -5.52
N ASP A 354 7.10 -4.63 -6.71
CA ASP A 354 6.80 -5.41 -7.93
C ASP A 354 7.89 -6.39 -8.32
N ALA A 355 9.09 -6.27 -7.73
CA ALA A 355 10.19 -7.21 -7.93
C ALA A 355 10.84 -7.71 -6.62
N PRO A 356 10.09 -8.04 -5.56
CA PRO A 356 10.70 -8.55 -4.34
C PRO A 356 11.16 -10.00 -4.50
N ASP A 357 12.25 -10.34 -3.83
CA ASP A 357 12.72 -11.71 -3.66
C ASP A 357 11.83 -12.43 -2.65
N ARG A 358 11.67 -13.75 -2.81
CA ARG A 358 10.89 -14.57 -1.88
C ARG A 358 11.60 -14.63 -0.52
N LYS A 359 10.83 -14.47 0.57
CA LYS A 359 11.31 -14.74 1.92
C LYS A 359 10.27 -15.51 2.75
N ASP A 360 10.60 -16.70 3.17
CA ASP A 360 9.73 -17.52 4.02
C ASP A 360 9.78 -16.98 5.46
N THR A 361 8.70 -16.32 5.89
CA THR A 361 8.59 -15.74 7.24
C THR A 361 7.69 -16.62 8.11
N GLY A 362 6.66 -17.24 7.53
CA GLY A 362 5.85 -18.25 8.19
C GLY A 362 4.93 -17.69 9.27
N LEU A 363 4.43 -16.45 9.10
CA LEU A 363 3.61 -15.78 10.10
C LEU A 363 2.29 -15.27 9.53
N LEU A 364 1.28 -15.16 10.39
CA LEU A 364 0.18 -14.23 10.22
C LEU A 364 0.22 -13.20 11.34
N ILE A 365 -0.17 -11.97 11.02
CA ILE A 365 -0.17 -10.85 11.97
C ILE A 365 -1.51 -10.16 11.87
N ILE A 366 -2.22 -9.94 12.99
CA ILE A 366 -3.49 -9.23 13.00
C ILE A 366 -3.53 -8.11 14.04
N GLY A 367 -4.19 -7.01 13.74
CA GLY A 367 -4.47 -5.94 14.69
C GLY A 367 -5.53 -4.98 14.17
N THR A 368 -6.02 -4.09 15.04
CA THR A 368 -7.06 -3.09 14.72
C THR A 368 -6.50 -1.67 14.57
N ASP A 369 -5.22 -1.48 14.84
CA ASP A 369 -4.49 -0.22 14.66
C ASP A 369 -3.43 -0.38 13.56
N PRO A 370 -3.55 0.32 12.41
CA PRO A 370 -2.66 0.10 11.27
C PRO A 370 -1.22 0.55 11.54
N VAL A 371 -1.00 1.52 12.42
CA VAL A 371 0.34 2.02 12.74
C VAL A 371 1.07 1.02 13.61
N SER A 372 0.38 0.46 14.60
CA SER A 372 0.89 -0.59 15.49
C SER A 372 1.26 -1.84 14.70
N VAL A 373 0.39 -2.26 13.77
CA VAL A 373 0.67 -3.39 12.87
C VAL A 373 1.91 -3.11 12.00
N ASP A 374 2.02 -1.94 11.39
CA ASP A 374 3.20 -1.58 10.57
C ASP A 374 4.48 -1.48 11.41
N CYS A 375 4.40 -1.03 12.67
CA CYS A 375 5.55 -0.99 13.60
C CYS A 375 6.01 -2.41 13.99
N VAL A 376 5.08 -3.32 14.25
CA VAL A 376 5.38 -4.74 14.48
C VAL A 376 6.03 -5.35 13.25
N CYS A 377 5.45 -5.13 12.06
CA CYS A 377 6.04 -5.59 10.80
C CYS A 377 7.46 -5.04 10.59
N ALA A 378 7.70 -3.74 10.80
CA ALA A 378 9.03 -3.14 10.69
C ALA A 378 10.03 -3.81 11.66
N LYS A 379 9.64 -4.01 12.93
CA LYS A 379 10.46 -4.70 13.93
C LYS A 379 10.82 -6.12 13.50
N LEU A 380 9.83 -6.90 13.04
CA LEU A 380 10.04 -8.27 12.56
C LEU A 380 10.92 -8.30 11.29
N MET A 381 10.85 -7.27 10.46
CA MET A 381 11.75 -7.15 9.30
C MET A 381 13.19 -6.80 9.68
N GLY A 382 13.45 -6.38 10.92
CA GLY A 382 14.76 -5.89 11.38
C GLY A 382 14.99 -4.41 11.04
N PHE A 383 13.90 -3.65 10.93
CA PHE A 383 13.90 -2.23 10.58
C PHE A 383 13.50 -1.36 11.77
N ASP A 384 14.18 -0.22 11.89
CA ASP A 384 13.84 0.83 12.84
C ASP A 384 12.66 1.65 12.31
N TRP A 385 11.52 1.53 12.98
CA TRP A 385 10.28 2.24 12.64
C TRP A 385 10.45 3.77 12.65
N GLN A 386 11.39 4.32 13.42
CA GLN A 386 11.65 5.77 13.46
C GLN A 386 12.35 6.25 12.18
N LYS A 387 12.98 5.34 11.45
CA LYS A 387 13.67 5.65 10.19
C LYS A 387 12.79 5.43 8.96
N ILE A 388 11.57 4.93 9.16
CA ILE A 388 10.55 4.82 8.12
C ILE A 388 9.59 6.00 8.28
N PRO A 389 9.56 6.98 7.35
CA PRO A 389 8.76 8.19 7.49
C PRO A 389 7.26 7.93 7.65
N ILE A 390 6.72 6.87 7.03
CA ILE A 390 5.29 6.51 7.17
C ILE A 390 4.95 6.17 8.62
N THR A 391 5.69 5.27 9.26
CA THR A 391 5.44 4.88 10.65
C THR A 391 5.79 6.02 11.60
N LYS A 392 6.98 6.64 11.45
CA LYS A 392 7.41 7.76 12.29
C LYS A 392 6.39 8.90 12.32
N ASN A 393 5.99 9.39 11.15
CA ASN A 393 5.12 10.55 11.07
C ASN A 393 3.66 10.23 11.40
N SER A 394 3.24 8.96 11.41
CA SER A 394 1.90 8.57 11.87
C SER A 394 1.66 8.98 13.33
N PHE A 395 2.68 8.88 14.20
CA PHE A 395 2.60 9.34 15.60
C PHE A 395 2.57 10.87 15.74
N ALA A 396 2.91 11.61 14.68
CA ALA A 396 2.93 13.07 14.67
C ALA A 396 1.68 13.71 14.03
N VAL A 397 0.75 12.90 13.50
CA VAL A 397 -0.51 13.37 12.91
C VAL A 397 -1.34 14.05 14.00
N LYS A 398 -1.58 15.36 13.84
CA LYS A 398 -2.30 16.18 14.84
C LYS A 398 -3.81 16.20 14.66
N ASN A 399 -4.28 16.24 13.41
CA ASN A 399 -5.69 16.28 13.07
C ASN A 399 -6.06 14.97 12.36
N PHE A 400 -7.20 14.39 12.71
CA PHE A 400 -7.69 13.12 12.15
C PHE A 400 -6.70 11.99 12.39
N ALA A 401 -6.12 11.94 13.59
CA ALA A 401 -5.19 10.89 13.99
C ALA A 401 -5.91 9.53 13.95
N PHE A 402 -5.22 8.49 13.49
CA PHE A 402 -5.74 7.13 13.35
C PHE A 402 -4.91 6.12 14.16
N ILE A 403 -4.33 6.62 15.25
CA ILE A 403 -3.59 5.87 16.26
C ILE A 403 -4.08 6.28 17.65
N ASP A 404 -4.06 5.33 18.58
CA ASP A 404 -4.60 5.51 19.94
C ASP A 404 -3.54 5.70 21.05
N GLY A 405 -2.24 5.51 20.75
CA GLY A 405 -1.18 5.63 21.76
C GLY A 405 0.21 5.76 21.17
N ALA A 406 1.22 5.51 22.01
CA ALA A 406 2.63 5.60 21.66
C ALA A 406 3.23 4.23 21.27
N TYR A 407 4.42 4.24 20.68
CA TYR A 407 5.11 3.01 20.27
C TYR A 407 5.34 2.05 21.45
N GLU A 408 5.57 2.61 22.64
CA GLU A 408 5.82 1.88 23.89
C GLU A 408 4.57 1.13 24.41
N ASP A 409 3.38 1.53 23.95
CA ASP A 409 2.09 0.94 24.35
C ASP A 409 1.65 -0.22 23.43
N ILE A 410 2.48 -0.56 22.44
CA ILE A 410 2.20 -1.66 21.50
C ILE A 410 2.54 -2.98 22.20
N GLN A 411 1.51 -3.77 22.51
CA GLN A 411 1.63 -5.12 23.04
C GLN A 411 1.54 -6.11 21.89
N VAL A 412 2.51 -7.01 21.82
CA VAL A 412 2.48 -8.16 20.91
C VAL A 412 2.05 -9.39 21.70
N GLU A 413 1.00 -10.04 21.23
CA GLU A 413 0.49 -11.29 21.79
C GLU A 413 0.78 -12.43 20.79
N SER A 414 1.47 -13.47 21.24
CA SER A 414 1.87 -14.57 20.34
C SER A 414 2.06 -15.88 21.08
N THR A 415 1.78 -17.00 20.40
CA THR A 415 2.24 -18.33 20.82
C THR A 415 3.74 -18.53 20.65
N ILE A 416 4.42 -17.63 19.94
CA ILE A 416 5.87 -17.64 19.76
C ILE A 416 6.49 -16.80 20.89
N ASP A 417 7.05 -17.45 21.90
CA ASP A 417 7.54 -16.81 23.15
C ASP A 417 8.43 -15.57 22.94
N ARG A 418 9.32 -15.59 21.95
CA ARG A 418 10.23 -14.46 21.66
C ARG A 418 9.52 -13.19 21.18
N PHE A 419 8.30 -13.32 20.65
CA PHE A 419 7.49 -12.19 20.20
C PHE A 419 6.45 -11.75 21.24
N ASN A 420 6.10 -12.59 22.22
CA ASN A 420 5.06 -12.30 23.20
C ASN A 420 5.52 -11.29 24.27
N ASN A 421 5.55 -10.01 23.92
CA ASN A 421 6.06 -8.94 24.79
C ASN A 421 5.54 -7.56 24.35
N LEU A 422 5.86 -6.52 25.11
CA LEU A 422 5.83 -5.16 24.60
C LEU A 422 6.78 -5.06 23.39
N LEU A 423 6.34 -4.38 22.33
CA LEU A 423 7.11 -4.30 21.08
C LEU A 423 8.52 -3.74 21.28
N CYS A 424 8.66 -2.74 22.16
CA CYS A 424 9.94 -2.14 22.52
C CYS A 424 10.89 -3.09 23.28
N LYS A 425 10.40 -4.24 23.77
CA LYS A 425 11.16 -5.26 24.49
C LYS A 425 11.51 -6.48 23.63
N ILE A 426 10.91 -6.63 22.45
CA ILE A 426 11.31 -7.66 21.47
C ILE A 426 12.74 -7.34 21.01
N LYS A 427 13.62 -8.33 20.96
CA LYS A 427 15.02 -8.12 20.58
C LYS A 427 15.14 -7.99 19.06
N ASP A 428 16.09 -7.18 18.60
CA ASP A 428 16.36 -7.05 17.16
C ASP A 428 16.91 -8.35 16.54
N GLU A 429 17.55 -9.19 17.37
CA GLU A 429 18.08 -10.51 17.02
C GLU A 429 16.99 -11.51 16.64
N ASP A 430 15.75 -11.30 17.11
CA ASP A 430 14.59 -12.15 16.82
C ASP A 430 13.93 -11.80 15.47
N SER A 431 14.46 -10.81 14.76
CA SER A 431 13.96 -10.39 13.45
C SER A 431 14.32 -11.37 12.32
N PHE A 432 13.65 -11.22 11.19
CA PHE A 432 13.88 -12.00 9.98
C PHE A 432 14.93 -11.37 9.05
N CYS A 433 15.59 -10.28 9.45
CA CYS A 433 16.70 -9.63 8.71
C CYS A 433 16.40 -9.37 7.22
N PHE A 434 15.32 -8.66 6.89
CA PHE A 434 14.95 -8.30 5.51
C PHE A 434 15.98 -7.38 4.86
N GLU A 435 16.45 -7.69 3.66
CA GLU A 435 17.27 -6.77 2.85
C GLU A 435 16.46 -5.55 2.40
N PRO A 436 16.77 -4.32 2.86
CA PRO A 436 16.08 -3.16 2.33
C PRO A 436 16.49 -2.89 0.88
N SER A 437 15.61 -2.24 0.14
CA SER A 437 15.90 -1.80 -1.22
C SER A 437 17.10 -0.84 -1.26
N VAL A 438 17.75 -0.72 -2.42
CA VAL A 438 19.03 0.02 -2.59
C VAL A 438 19.04 1.42 -1.96
N GLY A 439 17.98 2.21 -2.10
CA GLY A 439 17.90 3.57 -1.55
C GLY A 439 17.65 3.66 -0.03
N TRP A 440 17.59 2.52 0.66
CA TRP A 440 17.30 2.40 2.08
C TRP A 440 18.39 1.63 2.86
N LYS A 441 19.34 1.00 2.15
CA LYS A 441 20.46 0.26 2.73
C LYS A 441 21.34 1.15 3.59
N GLY A 442 21.72 0.66 4.76
CA GLY A 442 22.51 1.39 5.77
C GLY A 442 21.76 2.54 6.44
N HIS A 443 20.45 2.66 6.22
CA HIS A 443 19.62 3.67 6.87
C HIS A 443 18.67 3.01 7.83
N VAL A 444 17.76 2.17 7.33
CA VAL A 444 16.57 1.70 8.05
C VAL A 444 16.84 0.53 8.98
N GLU A 445 17.93 -0.19 8.78
CA GLU A 445 18.28 -1.36 9.56
C GLU A 445 18.46 -1.03 11.04
N SER A 446 18.09 -1.98 11.90
CA SER A 446 18.33 -1.88 13.34
C SER A 446 19.83 -1.89 13.66
N PRO A 447 20.26 -1.29 14.78
CA PRO A 447 21.68 -1.22 15.15
C PRO A 447 22.37 -2.60 15.19
N PHE A 448 21.68 -3.63 15.70
CA PHE A 448 22.20 -5.01 15.75
C PHE A 448 22.69 -5.52 14.39
N ARG A 449 22.04 -5.10 13.30
CA ARG A 449 22.40 -5.56 11.95
C ARG A 449 23.54 -4.74 11.33
N MET A 450 23.83 -3.54 11.81
CA MET A 450 24.97 -2.76 11.29
C MET A 450 26.32 -3.31 11.78
N ASP A 451 26.30 -4.14 12.82
CA ASP A 451 27.48 -4.78 13.42
C ASP A 451 27.76 -6.21 12.89
N GLN A 452 26.92 -6.73 11.98
CA GLN A 452 27.08 -8.02 11.27
C GLN A 452 27.45 -7.80 9.79
#